data_AF-A0A6P5RNF6-F1
#
_entry.id   AF-A0A6P5RNF6-F1
#
_cell.length_a   1.000
_cell.length_b   1.000
_cell.length_c   1.000
_cell.angle_alpha   90.00
_cell.angle_beta   90.00
_cell.angle_gamma   90.00
#
_symmetry.space_group_name_H-M   'P 1'
#
loop_
_entity.id
_entity.type
_entity.pdbx_description
1 polymer ?
#
loop_
_entity_poly.entity_id
_entity_poly.type
_entity_poly.pdbx_seq_one_letter_code
_entity_poly.pdbx_strand_id
1 'polypeptide(L)'
;FFNLNHLTRFFSFFQIRTLGMLRSRFESLPGAFNNYLIPVEKNEQTKKKGILKATFSRKFDKSASSKEKEAAKFAQMWNEIISSFREEDLISDREKNLLLVPYGADPDLVDLIQWPPFLLASKIPIALDMAKDSKDKDRELKKRMSTDNYMRCAIRECYLSFKSIINLLVLGEREKKVINDIFTIVDAHIAEGNLTTEFNMSALPSLHEQFVQLIDYLLKNKKEDKDQVVIVLLNMLEVVTRDIMEDEIPTLLDSSHGGTYGKDEGMTPLDQRDTYFGELNFPVPVTPKTEAWKEKIRRLHLLLTEK
;
A
#
# COMPACT_ATOMS: atom_id res chain seq x y z
N PHE A 1 12.07 -17.77 -36.74
CA PHE A 1 11.16 -16.86 -37.47
C PHE A 1 10.16 -16.32 -36.47
N PHE A 2 10.47 -15.14 -35.94
CA PHE A 2 9.65 -14.41 -34.99
C PHE A 2 8.37 -13.90 -35.67
N ASN A 3 7.22 -13.95 -35.00
CA ASN A 3 6.13 -13.06 -35.36
C ASN A 3 6.25 -11.76 -34.55
N LEU A 4 7.34 -11.03 -34.84
CA LEU A 4 7.80 -9.80 -34.16
C LEU A 4 6.96 -8.55 -34.52
N ASN A 5 5.90 -8.70 -35.31
CA ASN A 5 5.24 -7.57 -35.98
C ASN A 5 4.21 -6.81 -35.11
N HIS A 6 3.73 -7.39 -34.01
CA HIS A 6 2.74 -6.71 -33.15
C HIS A 6 3.38 -5.97 -31.95
N LEU A 7 4.40 -6.55 -31.31
CA LEU A 7 5.06 -5.96 -30.14
C LEU A 7 6.07 -4.86 -30.51
N THR A 8 6.81 -5.03 -31.61
CA THR A 8 7.67 -3.96 -32.14
C THR A 8 6.82 -2.78 -32.61
N ARG A 9 5.63 -3.02 -33.19
CA ARG A 9 4.66 -1.95 -33.47
C ARG A 9 4.13 -1.31 -32.19
N PHE A 10 3.87 -2.06 -31.12
CA PHE A 10 3.33 -1.50 -29.87
C PHE A 10 4.27 -0.48 -29.21
N PHE A 11 5.55 -0.82 -28.98
CA PHE A 11 6.52 0.13 -28.41
C PHE A 11 7.01 1.17 -29.42
N SER A 12 7.06 0.84 -30.71
CA SER A 12 7.42 1.79 -31.78
C SER A 12 6.30 2.81 -32.05
N PHE A 13 5.02 2.44 -31.88
CA PHE A 13 3.86 3.33 -31.96
C PHE A 13 3.89 4.41 -30.87
N PHE A 14 4.38 4.06 -29.67
CA PHE A 14 4.60 5.03 -28.59
C PHE A 14 6.04 5.59 -28.55
N GLN A 15 6.93 5.12 -29.43
CA GLN A 15 8.34 5.48 -29.51
C GLN A 15 9.09 5.37 -28.16
N ILE A 16 8.68 4.46 -27.28
CA ILE A 16 9.24 4.31 -25.93
C ILE A 16 10.48 3.42 -26.04
N ARG A 17 11.66 4.03 -25.87
CA ARG A 17 12.96 3.34 -25.93
C ARG A 17 13.68 3.24 -24.59
N THR A 18 13.17 3.94 -23.56
CA THR A 18 13.75 3.96 -22.21
C THR A 18 12.66 4.02 -21.15
N LEU A 19 12.99 3.60 -19.92
CA LEU A 19 12.11 3.71 -18.76
C LEU A 19 11.71 5.17 -18.48
N GLY A 20 12.61 6.12 -18.75
CA GLY A 20 12.33 7.57 -18.65
C GLY A 20 11.28 8.04 -19.66
N MET A 21 11.33 7.54 -20.91
CA MET A 21 10.30 7.83 -21.90
C MET A 21 8.96 7.22 -21.48
N LEU A 22 8.97 5.97 -21.00
CA LEU A 22 7.76 5.32 -20.48
C LEU A 22 7.14 6.15 -19.35
N ARG A 23 7.94 6.55 -18.35
CA ARG A 23 7.53 7.36 -17.20
C ARG A 23 6.88 8.68 -17.63
N SER A 24 7.48 9.38 -18.58
CA SER A 24 6.96 10.68 -19.06
C SER A 24 5.63 10.58 -19.83
N ARG A 25 5.35 9.42 -20.44
CA ARG A 25 4.16 9.20 -21.27
C ARG A 25 3.07 8.42 -20.53
N PHE A 26 3.40 7.80 -19.39
CA PHE A 26 2.51 6.87 -18.70
C PHE A 26 1.20 7.51 -18.25
N GLU A 27 1.19 8.78 -17.86
CA GLU A 27 -0.04 9.48 -17.46
C GLU A 27 -1.09 9.51 -18.59
N SER A 28 -0.64 9.67 -19.83
CA SER A 28 -1.50 9.64 -21.02
C SER A 28 -1.76 8.25 -21.59
N LEU A 29 -0.98 7.25 -21.16
CA LEU A 29 -0.95 5.92 -21.75
C LEU A 29 -2.27 5.14 -21.53
N PRO A 30 -2.85 5.06 -20.31
CA PRO A 30 -4.14 4.41 -20.10
C PRO A 30 -5.26 4.97 -20.98
N GLY A 31 -5.33 6.30 -21.13
CA GLY A 31 -6.34 6.97 -21.94
C GLY A 31 -6.17 6.67 -23.43
N ALA A 32 -4.94 6.76 -23.95
CA ALA A 32 -4.65 6.40 -25.33
C ALA A 32 -4.97 4.91 -25.59
N PHE A 33 -4.57 4.04 -24.67
CA PHE A 33 -4.79 2.61 -24.78
C PHE A 33 -6.28 2.26 -24.87
N ASN A 34 -7.11 2.86 -24.02
CA ASN A 34 -8.55 2.65 -24.05
C ASN A 34 -9.18 3.18 -25.34
N ASN A 35 -8.71 4.30 -25.86
CA ASN A 35 -9.22 4.89 -27.11
C ASN A 35 -8.86 4.08 -28.36
N TYR A 36 -7.70 3.43 -28.38
CA TYR A 36 -7.17 2.78 -29.59
C TYR A 36 -7.29 1.25 -29.59
N LEU A 37 -7.31 0.61 -28.42
CA LEU A 37 -7.21 -0.86 -28.31
C LEU A 37 -8.43 -1.51 -27.65
N ILE A 38 -9.29 -0.75 -26.96
CA ILE A 38 -10.54 -1.28 -26.44
C ILE A 38 -11.64 -1.00 -27.47
N PRO A 39 -12.31 -2.04 -28.02
CA PRO A 39 -13.49 -1.83 -28.84
C PRO A 39 -14.51 -1.05 -28.01
N VAL A 40 -14.97 0.09 -28.52
CA VAL A 40 -16.14 0.77 -27.94
C VAL A 40 -17.26 -0.26 -27.98
N GLU A 41 -17.69 -0.72 -26.80
CA GLU A 41 -18.91 -1.51 -26.67
C GLU A 41 -20.03 -0.61 -27.18
N LYS A 42 -20.35 -0.72 -28.48
CA LYS A 42 -21.53 -0.12 -29.06
C LYS A 42 -22.68 -0.71 -28.26
N ASN A 43 -23.30 0.12 -27.44
CA ASN A 43 -24.51 -0.25 -26.74
C ASN A 43 -25.58 -0.45 -27.83
N GLU A 44 -25.64 -1.64 -28.41
CA GLU A 44 -26.62 -2.05 -29.43
C GLU A 44 -28.00 -2.25 -28.78
N GLN A 45 -28.50 -1.24 -28.07
CA GLN A 45 -29.88 -1.21 -27.60
C GLN A 45 -30.84 -0.58 -28.62
N THR A 46 -30.35 -0.24 -29.81
CA THR A 46 -31.20 0.14 -30.95
C THR A 46 -30.82 -0.65 -32.19
N LYS A 47 -31.16 -1.96 -32.22
CA LYS A 47 -31.68 -2.71 -33.38
C LYS A 47 -31.46 -4.21 -33.20
N LYS A 48 -32.49 -4.92 -32.72
CA LYS A 48 -33.16 -6.06 -33.39
C LYS A 48 -33.81 -7.01 -32.38
N LYS A 49 -35.13 -7.17 -32.53
CA LYS A 49 -35.91 -8.31 -32.05
C LYS A 49 -35.29 -9.61 -32.57
N GLY A 50 -35.13 -10.62 -31.69
CA GLY A 50 -34.86 -11.99 -32.12
C GLY A 50 -34.06 -12.84 -31.14
N ILE A 51 -34.77 -13.45 -30.19
CA ILE A 51 -34.58 -14.82 -29.65
C ILE A 51 -33.14 -15.39 -29.69
N LEU A 52 -32.50 -15.56 -28.52
CA LEU A 52 -32.15 -16.86 -27.90
C LEU A 52 -31.31 -16.63 -26.63
N LYS A 53 -31.74 -17.28 -25.54
CA LYS A 53 -31.11 -17.31 -24.21
C LYS A 53 -29.82 -18.15 -24.24
N ALA A 54 -28.76 -17.69 -23.57
CA ALA A 54 -27.83 -18.56 -22.86
C ALA A 54 -27.10 -17.79 -21.74
N THR A 55 -27.64 -18.01 -20.55
CA THR A 55 -27.12 -17.88 -19.19
C THR A 55 -25.59 -17.77 -19.01
N PHE A 56 -25.11 -16.59 -18.59
CA PHE A 56 -24.00 -16.46 -17.64
C PHE A 56 -24.22 -15.23 -16.75
N SER A 57 -24.98 -15.44 -15.68
CA SER A 57 -25.08 -14.49 -14.56
C SER A 57 -23.85 -14.68 -13.66
N ARG A 58 -22.91 -13.74 -13.71
CA ARG A 58 -22.08 -13.40 -12.54
C ARG A 58 -22.30 -11.93 -12.22
N LYS A 59 -23.05 -11.73 -11.14
CA LYS A 59 -23.34 -10.44 -10.53
C LYS A 59 -22.02 -9.76 -10.14
N PHE A 60 -21.68 -8.68 -10.84
CA PHE A 60 -20.89 -7.59 -10.27
C PHE A 60 -21.87 -6.42 -10.07
N ASP A 61 -22.57 -6.47 -8.94
CA ASP A 61 -23.44 -5.38 -8.47
C ASP A 61 -22.59 -4.34 -7.73
N LYS A 62 -22.21 -3.31 -8.49
CA LYS A 62 -22.05 -1.89 -8.15
C LYS A 62 -21.46 -1.29 -9.40
N SER A 63 -22.19 -0.40 -10.08
CA SER A 63 -21.74 0.16 -11.35
C SER A 63 -20.50 1.02 -11.13
N ALA A 64 -19.32 0.40 -11.24
CA ALA A 64 -18.04 1.09 -11.33
C ALA A 64 -18.17 2.22 -12.36
N SER A 65 -17.67 3.41 -12.03
CA SER A 65 -17.68 4.54 -12.95
C SER A 65 -16.99 4.15 -14.26
N SER A 66 -17.31 4.78 -15.39
CA SER A 66 -16.70 4.42 -16.69
C SER A 66 -15.16 4.41 -16.61
N LYS A 67 -14.59 5.32 -15.81
CA LYS A 67 -13.15 5.44 -15.53
C LYS A 67 -12.55 4.27 -14.75
N GLU A 68 -13.25 3.72 -13.76
CA GLU A 68 -12.77 2.55 -13.00
C GLU A 68 -12.74 1.29 -13.88
N LYS A 69 -13.78 1.10 -14.70
CA LYS A 69 -13.82 -0.01 -15.68
C LYS A 69 -12.70 0.12 -16.71
N GLU A 70 -12.46 1.34 -17.17
CA GLU A 70 -11.37 1.70 -18.07
C GLU A 70 -9.98 1.43 -17.46
N ALA A 71 -9.78 1.80 -16.19
CA ALA A 71 -8.54 1.54 -15.47
C ALA A 71 -8.30 0.03 -15.25
N ALA A 72 -9.35 -0.72 -14.91
CA ALA A 72 -9.27 -2.16 -14.75
C ALA A 72 -8.92 -2.88 -16.05
N LYS A 73 -9.54 -2.49 -17.18
CA LYS A 73 -9.21 -3.03 -18.51
C LYS A 73 -7.77 -2.71 -18.92
N PHE A 74 -7.29 -1.49 -18.65
CA PHE A 74 -5.89 -1.12 -18.87
C PHE A 74 -4.94 -1.98 -18.03
N ALA A 75 -5.18 -2.08 -16.72
CA ALA A 75 -4.34 -2.86 -15.81
C ALA A 75 -4.26 -4.33 -16.24
N GLN A 76 -5.38 -4.91 -16.67
CA GLN A 76 -5.43 -6.26 -17.22
C GLN A 76 -4.48 -6.40 -18.41
N MET A 77 -4.68 -5.60 -19.45
CA MET A 77 -3.90 -5.76 -20.68
C MET A 77 -2.41 -5.40 -20.46
N TRP A 78 -2.14 -4.39 -19.63
CA TRP A 78 -0.78 -4.03 -19.24
C TRP A 78 -0.07 -5.19 -18.54
N ASN A 79 -0.70 -5.81 -17.55
CA ASN A 79 -0.11 -6.93 -16.82
C ASN A 79 0.11 -8.17 -17.70
N GLU A 80 -0.76 -8.42 -18.68
CA GLU A 80 -0.56 -9.47 -19.69
C GLU A 80 0.67 -9.18 -20.56
N ILE A 81 0.84 -7.93 -21.03
CA ILE A 81 2.03 -7.51 -21.79
C ILE A 81 3.29 -7.72 -20.95
N ILE A 82 3.30 -7.25 -19.71
CA ILE A 82 4.46 -7.40 -18.81
C ILE A 82 4.75 -8.88 -18.51
N SER A 83 3.72 -9.71 -18.35
CA SER A 83 3.91 -11.15 -18.13
C SER A 83 4.48 -11.84 -19.36
N SER A 84 3.99 -11.52 -20.56
CA SER A 84 4.54 -12.03 -21.83
C SER A 84 6.02 -11.65 -22.01
N PHE A 85 6.41 -10.43 -21.62
CA PHE A 85 7.80 -9.99 -21.66
C PHE A 85 8.69 -10.81 -20.76
N ARG A 86 8.16 -11.26 -19.62
CA ARG A 86 8.90 -12.14 -18.76
C ARG A 86 8.99 -13.56 -19.32
N GLU A 87 7.91 -14.09 -19.86
CA GLU A 87 7.88 -15.44 -20.45
C GLU A 87 8.87 -15.58 -21.62
N GLU A 88 9.05 -14.51 -22.38
CA GLU A 88 10.02 -14.40 -23.48
C GLU A 88 11.44 -14.00 -23.00
N ASP A 89 11.71 -14.03 -21.69
CA ASP A 89 12.99 -13.70 -21.05
C ASP A 89 13.55 -12.29 -21.41
N LEU A 90 12.67 -11.34 -21.71
CA LEU A 90 13.05 -9.96 -22.08
C LEU A 90 13.28 -9.07 -20.86
N ILE A 91 12.72 -9.44 -19.71
CA ILE A 91 12.82 -8.73 -18.44
C ILE A 91 13.02 -9.71 -17.29
N SER A 92 13.64 -9.28 -16.20
CA SER A 92 13.83 -10.06 -14.98
C SER A 92 12.56 -10.11 -14.09
N ASP A 93 12.54 -10.99 -13.07
CA ASP A 93 11.51 -11.02 -12.01
C ASP A 93 11.33 -9.65 -11.35
N ARG A 94 12.45 -8.98 -11.10
CA ARG A 94 12.47 -7.67 -10.44
C ARG A 94 11.84 -6.60 -11.32
N GLU A 95 12.19 -6.57 -12.60
CA GLU A 95 11.62 -5.62 -13.57
C GLU A 95 10.13 -5.88 -13.80
N LYS A 96 9.71 -7.15 -13.88
CA LYS A 96 8.29 -7.52 -13.90
C LYS A 96 7.56 -6.91 -12.71
N ASN A 97 8.05 -7.12 -11.49
CA ASN A 97 7.40 -6.61 -10.27
C ASN A 97 7.35 -5.07 -10.21
N LEU A 98 8.34 -4.38 -10.77
CA LEU A 98 8.36 -2.91 -10.88
C LEU A 98 7.36 -2.37 -11.90
N LEU A 99 6.94 -3.17 -12.87
CA LEU A 99 6.05 -2.77 -13.96
C LEU A 99 4.60 -3.18 -13.72
N LEU A 100 4.32 -4.21 -12.93
CA LEU A 100 2.95 -4.67 -12.67
C LEU A 100 2.08 -3.62 -11.99
N VAL A 101 0.81 -3.56 -12.41
CA VAL A 101 -0.27 -2.81 -11.78
C VAL A 101 -1.04 -3.78 -10.89
N PRO A 102 -1.25 -3.52 -9.59
CA PRO A 102 -2.03 -4.43 -8.75
C PRO A 102 -3.45 -4.58 -9.28
N TYR A 103 -3.94 -5.82 -9.30
CA TYR A 103 -5.35 -6.06 -9.52
C TYR A 103 -6.09 -5.71 -8.22
N GLY A 104 -7.00 -4.73 -8.30
CA GLY A 104 -7.79 -4.26 -7.16
C GLY A 104 -8.47 -5.43 -6.43
N ALA A 105 -7.93 -5.78 -5.27
CA ALA A 105 -8.47 -6.82 -4.40
C ALA A 105 -8.23 -6.51 -2.91
N ASP A 106 -7.72 -5.31 -2.59
CA ASP A 106 -7.66 -4.86 -1.22
C ASP A 106 -8.87 -3.96 -0.94
N PRO A 107 -9.85 -4.43 -0.13
CA PRO A 107 -10.99 -3.62 0.29
C PRO A 107 -10.57 -2.30 0.94
N ASP A 108 -9.38 -2.24 1.54
CA ASP A 108 -8.86 -1.06 2.23
C ASP A 108 -8.26 -0.02 1.25
N LEU A 109 -8.05 -0.38 -0.02
CA LEU A 109 -7.44 0.47 -1.06
C LEU A 109 -8.39 0.78 -2.22
N VAL A 110 -9.69 0.51 -2.09
CA VAL A 110 -10.69 0.57 -3.18
C VAL A 110 -10.73 1.93 -3.90
N ASP A 111 -10.46 3.03 -3.21
CA ASP A 111 -10.50 4.38 -3.79
C ASP A 111 -9.13 4.88 -4.31
N LEU A 112 -8.12 4.01 -4.37
CA LEU A 112 -6.76 4.39 -4.76
C LEU A 112 -6.31 3.71 -6.06
N ILE A 113 -5.92 4.51 -7.05
CA ILE A 113 -5.21 4.02 -8.23
C ILE A 113 -3.79 3.64 -7.81
N GLN A 114 -3.49 2.34 -7.80
CA GLN A 114 -2.16 1.82 -7.51
C GLN A 114 -1.30 1.82 -8.78
N TRP A 115 -0.54 2.90 -8.98
CA TRP A 115 0.38 3.02 -10.11
C TRP A 115 1.53 2.00 -10.03
N PRO A 116 2.09 1.53 -11.16
CA PRO A 116 3.27 0.67 -11.14
C PRO A 116 4.42 1.23 -10.27
N PRO A 117 5.16 0.40 -9.52
CA PRO A 117 6.20 0.89 -8.61
C PRO A 117 7.26 1.75 -9.29
N PHE A 118 7.60 1.50 -10.56
CA PHE A 118 8.59 2.32 -11.28
C PHE A 118 8.20 3.81 -11.42
N LEU A 119 6.90 4.14 -11.39
CA LEU A 119 6.45 5.54 -11.39
C LEU A 119 6.57 6.19 -10.01
N LEU A 120 6.45 5.37 -8.97
CA LEU A 120 6.43 5.74 -7.56
C LEU A 120 7.81 5.64 -6.89
N ALA A 121 8.79 5.02 -7.57
CA ALA A 121 10.17 4.89 -7.10
C ALA A 121 10.75 6.24 -6.64
N SER A 122 11.50 6.17 -5.54
CA SER A 122 12.07 7.29 -4.78
C SER A 122 11.10 8.37 -4.26
N LYS A 123 9.78 8.29 -4.53
CA LYS A 123 8.84 9.31 -4.04
C LYS A 123 8.71 9.32 -2.53
N ILE A 124 8.62 8.15 -1.90
CA ILE A 124 8.50 8.03 -0.43
C ILE A 124 9.79 8.49 0.26
N PRO A 125 10.99 8.00 -0.09
CA PRO A 125 12.24 8.50 0.52
C PRO A 125 12.44 10.01 0.35
N ILE A 126 12.11 10.58 -0.80
CA ILE A 126 12.21 12.04 -1.02
C ILE A 126 11.21 12.79 -0.13
N ALA A 127 9.95 12.32 -0.05
CA ALA A 127 8.95 12.95 0.79
C ALA A 127 9.33 12.86 2.28
N LEU A 128 9.92 11.76 2.70
CA LEU A 128 10.43 11.54 4.05
C LEU A 128 11.57 12.52 4.40
N ASP A 129 12.54 12.68 3.50
CA ASP A 129 13.64 13.62 3.66
C ASP A 129 13.14 15.07 3.77
N MET A 130 12.16 15.44 2.94
CA MET A 130 11.50 16.74 3.02
C MET A 130 10.69 16.94 4.31
N ALA A 131 10.02 15.88 4.81
CA ALA A 131 9.24 15.93 6.03
C ALA A 131 10.11 16.10 7.27
N LYS A 132 11.28 15.46 7.31
CA LYS A 132 12.25 15.59 8.40
C LYS A 132 12.62 17.05 8.68
N ASP A 133 12.70 17.87 7.64
CA ASP A 133 13.02 19.31 7.69
C ASP A 133 11.77 20.22 7.69
N SER A 134 10.56 19.66 7.92
CA SER A 134 9.29 20.36 7.67
C SER A 134 9.09 21.62 8.51
N LYS A 135 9.70 21.76 9.69
CA LYS A 135 9.63 23.01 10.49
C LYS A 135 10.09 24.25 9.71
N ASP A 136 11.01 24.09 8.76
CA ASP A 136 11.48 25.16 7.88
C ASP A 136 10.88 25.12 6.46
N LYS A 137 10.38 23.95 6.02
CA LYS A 137 10.01 23.67 4.62
C LYS A 137 8.58 23.13 4.40
N ASP A 138 7.69 23.22 5.39
CA ASP A 138 6.32 22.67 5.33
C ASP A 138 5.56 23.11 4.05
N ARG A 139 5.65 24.39 3.72
CA ARG A 139 5.02 24.95 2.51
C ARG A 139 5.55 24.31 1.23
N GLU A 140 6.83 23.97 1.16
CA GLU A 140 7.44 23.34 0.00
C GLU A 140 6.99 21.88 -0.14
N LEU A 141 6.94 21.14 0.97
CA LEU A 141 6.43 19.76 1.00
C LEU A 141 4.95 19.72 0.56
N LYS A 142 4.09 20.56 1.15
CA LYS A 142 2.67 20.68 0.77
C LYS A 142 2.51 21.02 -0.70
N LYS A 143 3.28 21.98 -1.22
CA LYS A 143 3.28 22.35 -2.64
C LYS A 143 3.69 21.17 -3.52
N ARG A 144 4.74 20.44 -3.17
CA ARG A 144 5.23 19.31 -3.95
C ARG A 144 4.24 18.15 -3.97
N MET A 145 3.64 17.82 -2.82
CA MET A 145 2.56 16.83 -2.73
C MET A 145 1.31 17.23 -3.52
N SER A 146 1.02 18.54 -3.66
CA SER A 146 -0.10 19.01 -4.49
C SER A 146 0.17 18.94 -6.00
N THR A 147 1.44 19.05 -6.41
CA THR A 147 1.84 19.12 -7.83
C THR A 147 2.18 17.75 -8.41
N ASP A 148 2.81 16.89 -7.61
CA ASP A 148 3.25 15.56 -8.04
C ASP A 148 2.18 14.50 -7.66
N ASN A 149 1.28 14.22 -8.61
CA ASN A 149 0.23 13.22 -8.44
C ASN A 149 0.79 11.84 -8.03
N TYR A 150 1.93 11.42 -8.58
CA TYR A 150 2.56 10.15 -8.24
C TYR A 150 3.11 10.15 -6.82
N MET A 151 3.72 11.24 -6.36
CA MET A 151 4.17 11.38 -4.97
C MET A 151 3.00 11.26 -4.00
N ARG A 152 1.90 11.97 -4.25
CA ARG A 152 0.70 11.89 -3.42
C ARG A 152 0.10 10.49 -3.39
N CYS A 153 0.04 9.81 -4.55
CA CYS A 153 -0.39 8.41 -4.62
C CYS A 153 0.53 7.48 -3.82
N ALA A 154 1.85 7.62 -3.94
CA ALA A 154 2.82 6.78 -3.23
C ALA A 154 2.70 6.93 -1.71
N ILE A 155 2.60 8.16 -1.21
CA ILE A 155 2.46 8.45 0.23
C ILE A 155 1.14 7.88 0.76
N ARG A 156 0.02 8.13 0.06
CA ARG A 156 -1.30 7.62 0.45
C ARG A 156 -1.34 6.09 0.42
N GLU A 157 -0.76 5.48 -0.60
CA GLU A 157 -0.65 4.02 -0.71
C GLU A 157 0.15 3.42 0.44
N CYS A 158 1.30 4.03 0.77
CA CYS A 158 2.15 3.59 1.85
C CYS A 158 1.43 3.63 3.19
N TYR A 159 0.75 4.75 3.49
CA TYR A 159 0.01 4.91 4.75
C TYR A 159 -1.15 3.91 4.89
N LEU A 160 -1.97 3.75 3.84
CA LEU A 160 -3.08 2.78 3.89
C LEU A 160 -2.57 1.33 3.96
N SER A 161 -1.48 1.03 3.25
CA SER A 161 -0.85 -0.30 3.31
C SER A 161 -0.29 -0.58 4.70
N PHE A 162 0.35 0.41 5.34
CA PHE A 162 0.81 0.34 6.71
C PHE A 162 -0.35 0.01 7.65
N LYS A 163 -1.43 0.79 7.61
CA LYS A 163 -2.64 0.59 8.45
C LYS A 163 -3.21 -0.82 8.30
N SER A 164 -3.39 -1.26 7.05
CA SER A 164 -3.91 -2.59 6.73
C SER A 164 -3.00 -3.72 7.23
N ILE A 165 -1.67 -3.57 7.13
CA ILE A 165 -0.70 -4.57 7.62
C ILE A 165 -0.75 -4.65 9.15
N ILE A 166 -0.72 -3.52 9.85
CA ILE A 166 -0.75 -3.50 11.33
C ILE A 166 -2.05 -4.14 11.84
N ASN A 167 -3.19 -3.77 11.26
CA ASN A 167 -4.50 -4.34 11.63
C ASN A 167 -4.58 -5.85 11.37
N LEU A 168 -3.89 -6.36 10.35
CA LEU A 168 -3.83 -7.79 10.06
C LEU A 168 -2.93 -8.55 11.04
N LEU A 169 -1.83 -7.93 11.48
CA LEU A 169 -0.83 -8.57 12.33
C LEU A 169 -1.23 -8.62 13.79
N VAL A 170 -1.82 -7.55 14.32
CA VAL A 170 -2.09 -7.43 15.76
C VAL A 170 -3.43 -8.06 16.10
N LEU A 171 -3.41 -9.10 16.93
CA LEU A 171 -4.62 -9.82 17.35
C LEU A 171 -5.10 -9.42 18.75
N GLY A 172 -4.18 -8.99 19.62
CA GLY A 172 -4.49 -8.58 20.99
C GLY A 172 -5.46 -7.38 21.03
N GLU A 173 -6.54 -7.52 21.81
CA GLU A 173 -7.62 -6.52 21.88
C GLU A 173 -7.17 -5.20 22.52
N ARG A 174 -6.26 -5.26 23.50
CA ARG A 174 -5.69 -4.07 24.13
C ARG A 174 -4.86 -3.27 23.11
N GLU A 175 -3.97 -3.96 22.41
CA GLU A 175 -3.07 -3.39 21.42
C GLU A 175 -3.83 -2.82 20.23
N LYS A 176 -4.86 -3.53 19.76
CA LYS A 176 -5.78 -3.03 18.72
C LYS A 176 -6.42 -1.70 19.12
N LYS A 177 -6.87 -1.57 20.37
CA LYS A 177 -7.51 -0.34 20.86
C LYS A 177 -6.54 0.84 20.78
N VAL A 178 -5.32 0.68 21.29
CA VAL A 178 -4.27 1.71 21.24
C VAL A 178 -3.89 2.06 19.80
N ILE A 179 -3.69 1.05 18.94
CA ILE A 179 -3.36 1.26 17.52
C ILE A 179 -4.49 2.02 16.81
N ASN A 180 -5.75 1.67 17.09
CA ASN A 180 -6.89 2.35 16.48
C ASN A 180 -7.01 3.80 16.93
N ASP A 181 -6.74 4.09 18.21
CA ASP A 181 -6.70 5.46 18.72
C ASP A 181 -5.62 6.28 18.02
N ILE A 182 -4.40 5.73 17.88
CA ILE A 182 -3.30 6.35 17.13
C ILE A 182 -3.73 6.67 15.70
N PHE A 183 -4.28 5.68 14.96
CA PHE A 183 -4.72 5.92 13.59
C PHE A 183 -5.86 6.94 13.50
N THR A 184 -6.74 7.00 14.50
CA THR A 184 -7.83 7.98 14.54
C THR A 184 -7.29 9.41 14.68
N ILE A 185 -6.31 9.61 15.57
CA ILE A 185 -5.63 10.90 15.75
C ILE A 185 -4.91 11.29 14.46
N VAL A 186 -4.09 10.38 13.90
CA VAL A 186 -3.37 10.62 12.64
C VAL A 186 -4.33 10.96 11.50
N ASP A 187 -5.42 10.21 11.33
CA ASP A 187 -6.42 10.45 10.28
C ASP A 187 -7.09 11.82 10.43
N ALA A 188 -7.34 12.29 11.66
CA ALA A 188 -7.86 13.63 11.92
C ALA A 188 -6.89 14.73 11.45
N HIS A 189 -5.61 14.63 11.81
CA HIS A 189 -4.59 15.59 11.38
C HIS A 189 -4.29 15.55 9.87
N ILE A 190 -4.42 14.38 9.23
CA ILE A 190 -4.38 14.27 7.77
C ILE A 190 -5.55 15.04 7.15
N ALA A 191 -6.77 14.90 7.70
CA ALA A 191 -7.96 15.58 7.20
C ALA A 191 -7.88 17.11 7.37
N GLU A 192 -7.31 17.57 8.48
CA GLU A 192 -7.09 19.00 8.77
C GLU A 192 -5.90 19.59 8.00
N GLY A 193 -4.96 18.75 7.53
CA GLY A 193 -3.78 19.18 6.79
C GLY A 193 -2.69 19.83 7.65
N ASN A 194 -2.70 19.55 8.96
CA ASN A 194 -1.77 20.06 9.98
C ASN A 194 -0.78 18.99 10.50
N LEU A 195 -0.74 17.80 9.90
CA LEU A 195 0.16 16.71 10.32
C LEU A 195 1.61 17.19 10.54
N THR A 196 2.18 17.95 9.61
CA THR A 196 3.56 18.46 9.68
C THR A 196 3.80 19.55 10.73
N THR A 197 2.75 20.17 11.27
CA THR A 197 2.84 21.17 12.34
C THR A 197 2.62 20.55 13.70
N GLU A 198 1.69 19.60 13.81
CA GLU A 198 1.33 18.96 15.08
C GLU A 198 2.21 17.74 15.43
N PHE A 199 2.85 17.10 14.44
CA PHE A 199 3.67 15.91 14.65
C PHE A 199 5.14 16.22 14.45
N ASN A 200 6.00 15.61 15.26
CA ASN A 200 7.44 15.72 15.11
C ASN A 200 7.96 14.85 13.96
N MET A 201 7.97 15.42 12.76
CA MET A 201 8.44 14.75 11.55
C MET A 201 9.93 14.40 11.55
N SER A 202 10.75 14.93 12.46
CA SER A 202 12.16 14.58 12.52
C SER A 202 12.38 13.13 12.94
N ALA A 203 11.43 12.53 13.64
CA ALA A 203 11.44 11.12 14.07
C ALA A 203 10.81 10.17 13.05
N LEU A 204 10.12 10.68 12.03
CA LEU A 204 9.50 9.88 10.97
C LEU A 204 10.50 8.96 10.22
N PRO A 205 11.77 9.36 9.96
CA PRO A 205 12.76 8.45 9.38
C PRO A 205 13.03 7.19 10.23
N SER A 206 13.02 7.32 11.56
CA SER A 206 13.18 6.18 12.48
C SER A 206 12.02 5.19 12.33
N LEU A 207 10.78 5.71 12.31
CA LEU A 207 9.60 4.87 12.07
C LEU A 207 9.65 4.19 10.70
N HIS A 208 10.11 4.89 9.66
CA HIS A 208 10.29 4.32 8.33
C HIS A 208 11.30 3.16 8.34
N GLU A 209 12.43 3.30 9.03
CA GLU A 209 13.43 2.22 9.16
C GLU A 209 12.85 0.99 9.86
N GLN A 210 12.12 1.17 10.96
CA GLN A 210 11.42 0.06 11.63
C GLN A 210 10.38 -0.58 10.72
N PHE A 211 9.66 0.21 9.93
CA PHE A 211 8.67 -0.31 9.00
C PHE A 211 9.30 -1.14 7.87
N VAL A 212 10.42 -0.69 7.29
CA VAL A 212 11.17 -1.49 6.31
C VAL A 212 11.62 -2.81 6.93
N GLN A 213 12.13 -2.79 8.17
CA GLN A 213 12.53 -3.99 8.88
C GLN A 213 11.33 -4.95 9.12
N LEU A 214 10.16 -4.43 9.48
CA LEU A 214 8.94 -5.22 9.58
C LEU A 214 8.62 -5.89 8.25
N ILE A 215 8.64 -5.15 7.14
CA ILE A 215 8.38 -5.68 5.80
C ILE A 215 9.37 -6.80 5.43
N ASP A 216 10.64 -6.68 5.79
CA ASP A 216 11.65 -7.73 5.57
C ASP A 216 11.32 -9.04 6.31
N TYR A 217 10.83 -8.95 7.56
CA TYR A 217 10.36 -10.12 8.30
C TYR A 217 9.11 -10.71 7.68
N LEU A 218 8.17 -9.89 7.21
CA LEU A 218 6.95 -10.35 6.52
C LEU A 218 7.25 -11.01 5.17
N LEU A 219 8.29 -10.56 4.45
CA LEU A 219 8.74 -11.19 3.21
C LEU A 219 9.30 -12.59 3.45
N LYS A 220 10.09 -12.77 4.51
CA LYS A 220 10.65 -14.06 4.90
C LYS A 220 9.58 -14.97 5.51
N ASN A 221 8.68 -14.40 6.30
CA ASN A 221 7.56 -15.03 6.98
C ASN A 221 7.94 -16.30 7.76
N LYS A 222 9.10 -16.27 8.42
CA LYS A 222 9.65 -17.39 9.18
C LYS A 222 9.12 -17.36 10.61
N LYS A 223 8.68 -18.51 11.12
CA LYS A 223 8.10 -18.60 12.48
C LYS A 223 9.11 -18.18 13.55
N GLU A 224 10.38 -18.43 13.31
CA GLU A 224 11.50 -18.14 14.22
C GLU A 224 11.71 -16.64 14.41
N ASP A 225 11.24 -15.82 13.47
CA ASP A 225 11.38 -14.36 13.52
C ASP A 225 10.30 -13.69 14.40
N LYS A 226 9.38 -14.45 15.01
CA LYS A 226 8.23 -13.89 15.77
C LYS A 226 8.67 -12.89 16.84
N ASP A 227 9.67 -13.24 17.65
CA ASP A 227 10.14 -12.37 18.73
C ASP A 227 10.77 -11.07 18.18
N GLN A 228 11.40 -11.14 17.00
CA GLN A 228 11.93 -9.95 16.34
C GLN A 228 10.80 -9.06 15.80
N VAL A 229 9.73 -9.65 15.26
CA VAL A 229 8.54 -8.89 14.85
C VAL A 229 7.90 -8.17 16.03
N VAL A 230 7.81 -8.83 17.19
CA VAL A 230 7.33 -8.19 18.43
C VAL A 230 8.21 -6.99 18.80
N ILE A 231 9.53 -7.15 18.81
CA ILE A 231 10.48 -6.06 19.11
C ILE A 231 10.31 -4.89 18.14
N VAL A 232 10.19 -5.15 16.84
CA VAL A 232 9.98 -4.10 15.83
C VAL A 232 8.66 -3.37 16.08
N LEU A 233 7.56 -4.07 16.36
CA LEU A 233 6.27 -3.43 16.66
C LEU A 233 6.34 -2.58 17.94
N LEU A 234 7.04 -3.03 18.97
CA LEU A 234 7.28 -2.24 20.19
C LEU A 234 8.09 -0.98 19.90
N ASN A 235 9.18 -1.09 19.14
CA ASN A 235 9.98 0.07 18.73
C ASN A 235 9.16 1.06 17.91
N MET A 236 8.33 0.57 16.99
CA MET A 236 7.43 1.43 16.19
C MET A 236 6.44 2.17 17.09
N LEU A 237 5.82 1.47 18.04
CA LEU A 237 4.91 2.08 19.00
C LEU A 237 5.63 3.13 19.87
N GLU A 238 6.84 2.81 20.33
CA GLU A 238 7.64 3.75 21.11
C GLU A 238 7.95 5.03 20.32
N VAL A 239 8.44 4.89 19.08
CA VAL A 239 8.75 6.04 18.22
C VAL A 239 7.50 6.89 17.96
N VAL A 240 6.36 6.25 17.65
CA VAL A 240 5.12 6.97 17.41
C VAL A 240 4.65 7.73 18.65
N THR A 241 4.66 7.09 19.82
CA THR A 241 4.04 7.64 21.03
C THR A 241 4.95 8.59 21.81
N ARG A 242 6.27 8.45 21.70
CA ARG A 242 7.24 9.27 22.45
C ARG A 242 7.94 10.32 21.59
N ASP A 243 8.22 10.00 20.33
CA ASP A 243 9.09 10.84 19.51
C ASP A 243 8.33 11.60 18.42
N ILE A 244 7.16 11.10 17.98
CA ILE A 244 6.36 11.69 16.89
C ILE A 244 5.12 12.43 17.42
N MET A 245 4.29 11.78 18.23
CA MET A 245 3.03 12.35 18.72
C MET A 245 3.26 13.15 20.00
N GLU A 246 2.64 14.32 20.09
CA GLU A 246 2.53 15.10 21.34
C GLU A 246 1.17 14.87 22.04
N ASP A 247 0.16 14.43 21.28
CA ASP A 247 -1.18 14.16 21.80
C ASP A 247 -1.21 12.96 22.77
N GLU A 248 -1.98 13.12 23.85
CA GLU A 248 -2.21 12.05 24.80
C GLU A 248 -3.08 10.95 24.19
N ILE A 249 -2.62 9.70 24.28
CA ILE A 249 -3.39 8.52 23.83
C ILE A 249 -4.25 8.02 25.01
N PRO A 250 -5.58 8.16 24.96
CA PRO A 250 -6.45 7.92 26.12
C PRO A 250 -6.31 6.51 26.70
N THR A 251 -6.09 5.52 25.85
CA THR A 251 -5.98 4.11 26.24
C THR A 251 -4.65 3.74 26.88
N LEU A 252 -3.59 4.50 26.67
CA LEU A 252 -2.33 4.35 27.39
C LEU A 252 -2.42 4.94 28.81
N LEU A 253 -3.29 5.93 29.02
CA LEU A 253 -3.53 6.54 30.33
C LEU A 253 -4.35 5.65 31.27
N ASP A 254 -5.32 4.90 30.73
CA ASP A 254 -6.08 3.91 31.52
C ASP A 254 -5.19 2.78 32.07
N SER A 255 -4.06 2.49 31.40
CA SER A 255 -3.01 1.60 31.94
C SER A 255 -2.04 2.28 32.91
N SER A 256 -2.02 3.62 32.94
CA SER A 256 -1.16 4.43 33.81
C SER A 256 -1.82 4.79 35.16
N HIS A 257 -3.12 4.57 35.34
CA HIS A 257 -3.72 4.56 36.68
C HIS A 257 -3.31 3.27 37.38
N GLY A 258 -2.15 3.37 38.04
CA GLY A 258 -1.59 2.32 38.87
C GLY A 258 -2.68 1.64 39.69
N GLY A 259 -2.78 0.33 39.52
CA GLY A 259 -3.60 -0.53 40.35
C GLY A 259 -3.38 -0.12 41.80
N THR A 260 -4.41 0.45 42.41
CA THR A 260 -4.49 0.52 43.85
C THR A 260 -4.56 -0.93 44.29
N TYR A 261 -3.41 -1.50 44.67
CA TYR A 261 -3.29 -2.76 45.38
C TYR A 261 -3.96 -2.60 46.74
N GLY A 262 -5.29 -2.54 46.73
CA GLY A 262 -6.10 -2.97 47.85
C GLY A 262 -5.93 -4.47 47.95
N LYS A 263 -5.03 -4.87 48.87
CA LYS A 263 -4.94 -6.18 49.52
C LYS A 263 -5.93 -7.22 48.98
N ASP A 264 -5.44 -8.13 48.14
CA ASP A 264 -5.75 -9.54 48.36
C ASP A 264 -4.62 -10.43 47.82
N GLU A 265 -4.25 -11.38 48.64
CA GLU A 265 -3.12 -12.29 48.45
C GLU A 265 -3.47 -13.34 47.38
N GLY A 266 -2.88 -13.21 46.20
CA GLY A 266 -2.88 -14.25 45.19
C GLY A 266 -1.68 -14.08 44.27
N MET A 267 -0.66 -14.91 44.45
CA MET A 267 0.47 -15.05 43.53
C MET A 267 -0.05 -15.36 42.11
N THR A 268 -0.20 -14.33 41.28
CA THR A 268 -0.19 -14.52 39.83
C THR A 268 1.27 -14.78 39.41
N PRO A 269 1.57 -15.86 38.66
CA PRO A 269 2.91 -16.11 38.17
C PRO A 269 3.43 -14.90 37.38
N LEU A 270 4.70 -14.55 37.56
CA LEU A 270 5.39 -13.46 36.84
C LEU A 270 5.27 -13.56 35.30
N ASP A 271 4.97 -14.76 34.79
CA ASP A 271 4.74 -15.06 33.37
C ASP A 271 3.43 -14.47 32.81
N GLN A 272 2.54 -13.96 33.68
CA GLN A 272 1.29 -13.27 33.30
C GLN A 272 1.42 -11.75 33.31
N ARG A 273 2.65 -11.20 33.22
CA ARG A 273 2.79 -9.82 32.72
C ARG A 273 2.38 -9.86 31.26
N ASP A 274 1.19 -9.38 30.96
CA ASP A 274 0.68 -9.20 29.59
C ASP A 274 1.77 -8.57 28.73
N THR A 275 2.45 -9.38 27.92
CA THR A 275 3.49 -8.91 27.01
C THR A 275 2.78 -8.27 25.84
N TYR A 276 2.93 -6.96 25.72
CA TYR A 276 2.35 -6.19 24.63
C TYR A 276 2.81 -6.79 23.28
N PHE A 277 1.87 -7.00 22.36
CA PHE A 277 2.07 -7.74 21.11
C PHE A 277 2.40 -9.24 21.26
N GLY A 278 2.02 -9.90 22.36
CA GLY A 278 2.16 -11.37 22.49
C GLY A 278 1.28 -12.17 21.51
N GLU A 279 0.10 -11.62 21.20
CA GLU A 279 -0.88 -12.19 20.27
C GLU A 279 -0.75 -11.55 18.87
N LEU A 280 0.03 -12.21 18.01
CA LEU A 280 0.23 -11.80 16.62
C LEU A 280 -0.22 -12.88 15.63
N ASN A 281 -0.75 -12.42 14.50
CA ASN A 281 -0.97 -13.21 13.29
C ASN A 281 0.33 -13.39 12.51
N PHE A 282 1.35 -13.94 13.16
CA PHE A 282 2.67 -14.18 12.56
C PHE A 282 3.20 -15.59 12.92
N PRO A 283 3.69 -16.37 11.94
CA PRO A 283 3.74 -16.07 10.51
C PRO A 283 2.34 -16.01 9.89
N VAL A 284 2.16 -15.17 8.86
CA VAL A 284 0.86 -15.03 8.19
C VAL A 284 0.55 -16.34 7.43
N PRO A 285 -0.58 -17.02 7.68
CA PRO A 285 -0.88 -18.32 7.09
C PRO A 285 -0.90 -18.28 5.56
N VAL A 286 -0.29 -19.28 4.91
CA VAL A 286 -0.30 -19.43 3.45
C VAL A 286 -1.59 -20.12 2.99
N THR A 287 -2.50 -19.35 2.42
CA THR A 287 -3.77 -19.76 1.80
C THR A 287 -3.80 -19.26 0.34
N PRO A 288 -4.74 -19.69 -0.52
CA PRO A 288 -4.89 -19.13 -1.87
C PRO A 288 -5.11 -17.60 -1.90
N LYS A 289 -5.60 -17.00 -0.80
CA LYS A 289 -5.69 -15.54 -0.61
C LYS A 289 -4.35 -14.89 -0.20
N THR A 290 -3.36 -15.68 0.21
CA THR A 290 -2.06 -15.21 0.71
C THR A 290 -1.08 -14.86 -0.41
N GLU A 291 -1.30 -15.30 -1.66
CA GLU A 291 -0.47 -14.83 -2.77
C GLU A 291 -0.67 -13.34 -3.05
N ALA A 292 -1.92 -12.85 -3.00
CA ALA A 292 -2.21 -11.42 -3.08
C ALA A 292 -1.56 -10.64 -1.91
N TRP A 293 -1.54 -11.22 -0.71
CA TRP A 293 -0.84 -10.63 0.44
C TRP A 293 0.67 -10.57 0.21
N LYS A 294 1.30 -11.67 -0.24
CA LYS A 294 2.74 -11.68 -0.57
C LYS A 294 3.08 -10.67 -1.66
N GLU A 295 2.25 -10.55 -2.69
CA GLU A 295 2.41 -9.53 -3.74
C GLU A 295 2.32 -8.12 -3.16
N LYS A 296 1.36 -7.85 -2.26
CA LYS A 296 1.25 -6.58 -1.54
C LYS A 296 2.52 -6.27 -0.74
N ILE A 297 3.05 -7.23 0.03
CA ILE A 297 4.29 -7.04 0.80
C ILE A 297 5.49 -6.80 -0.12
N ARG A 298 5.66 -7.58 -1.21
CA ARG A 298 6.73 -7.36 -2.21
C ARG A 298 6.65 -6.00 -2.86
N ARG A 299 5.44 -5.58 -3.25
CA ARG A 299 5.19 -4.27 -3.85
C ARG A 299 5.56 -3.16 -2.88
N LEU A 300 5.09 -3.24 -1.64
CA LEU A 300 5.37 -2.23 -0.63
C LEU A 300 6.88 -2.15 -0.34
N HIS A 301 7.57 -3.28 -0.25
CA HIS A 301 9.03 -3.31 -0.14
C HIS A 301 9.69 -2.52 -1.28
N LEU A 302 9.25 -2.70 -2.53
CA LEU A 302 9.75 -1.90 -3.66
C LEU A 302 9.46 -0.40 -3.49
N LEU A 303 8.27 -0.01 -3.04
CA LEU A 303 7.93 1.41 -2.83
C LEU A 303 8.79 2.07 -1.75
N LEU A 304 9.16 1.32 -0.70
CA LEU A 304 9.95 1.81 0.41
C LEU A 304 11.46 1.86 0.10
N THR A 305 11.96 0.90 -0.71
CA THR A 305 13.41 0.69 -0.87
C THR A 305 13.97 1.11 -2.23
N GLU A 306 13.14 1.20 -3.27
CA GLU A 306 13.59 1.51 -4.62
C GLU A 306 13.93 2.99 -4.78
N LYS A 307 15.15 3.27 -5.24
CA LYS A 307 15.72 4.62 -5.43
C LYS A 307 15.84 4.98 -6.90
#